data_AF-A0A660ULG7-F1
#
_entry.id   AF-A0A660ULG7-F1
#
_cell.length_a   1.000
_cell.length_b   1.000
_cell.length_c   1.000
_cell.angle_alpha   90.00
_cell.angle_beta   90.00
_cell.angle_gamma   90.00
#
_symmetry.space_group_name_H-M   'P 1'
#
loop_
_entity.id
_entity.type
_entity.pdbx_description
1 polymer ?
#
loop_
_entity_poly.entity_id
_entity_poly.type
_entity_poly.pdbx_seq_one_letter_code
_entity_poly.pdbx_strand_id
1 'polypeptide(L)' 'MNGQAGKGDIRRPRQISIEEERLRWKYAYGGMTFAQFEKRYKQLVKEGKITRSGRKIDG' A
#
# COMPACT_ATOMS: atom_id res chain seq x y z
N MET A 1 -34.68 -1.65 25.30
CA MET A 1 -35.08 -1.08 24.00
C MET A 1 -33.86 -0.36 23.43
N ASN A 2 -33.04 -1.06 22.65
CA ASN A 2 -32.96 -1.00 21.18
C ASN A 2 -32.47 0.35 20.63
N GLY A 3 -31.26 0.37 20.06
CA GLY A 3 -30.68 1.54 19.40
C GLY A 3 -29.31 1.29 18.77
N GLN A 4 -29.24 0.37 17.79
CA GLN A 4 -28.23 0.28 16.71
C GLN A 4 -26.74 0.38 17.07
N ALA A 5 -26.08 -0.79 17.17
CA ALA A 5 -24.66 -0.93 16.89
C ALA A 5 -24.43 -0.66 15.38
N GLY A 6 -23.94 0.54 15.06
CA GLY A 6 -23.55 0.93 13.70
C GLY A 6 -22.58 -0.08 13.11
N LYS A 7 -22.93 -0.58 11.91
CA LYS A 7 -22.20 -1.57 11.14
C LYS A 7 -20.74 -1.14 10.90
N GLY A 8 -19.81 -1.86 11.55
CA GLY A 8 -18.51 -2.24 11.01
C GLY A 8 -17.60 -1.13 10.49
N ASP A 9 -16.92 -0.40 11.38
CA ASP A 9 -15.64 0.24 11.05
C ASP A 9 -14.47 -0.70 11.41
N ILE A 10 -14.55 -1.97 10.99
CA ILE A 10 -13.34 -2.77 10.86
C ILE A 10 -12.68 -2.23 9.60
N ARG A 11 -11.86 -1.17 9.74
CA ARG A 11 -11.04 -0.65 8.64
C ARG A 11 -10.40 -1.85 7.96
N ARG A 12 -10.78 -2.10 6.71
CA ARG A 12 -10.25 -3.24 5.94
C ARG A 12 -8.72 -3.19 6.07
N PRO A 13 -8.05 -4.29 6.43
CA PRO A 13 -6.60 -4.32 6.47
C PRO A 13 -6.07 -3.75 5.17
N ARG A 14 -5.14 -2.78 5.26
CA ARG A 14 -4.56 -2.18 4.05
C ARG A 14 -4.01 -3.31 3.18
N GLN A 15 -4.52 -3.41 1.96
CA GLN A 15 -4.12 -4.47 1.03
C GLN A 15 -2.71 -4.25 0.50
N ILE A 16 -2.20 -3.01 0.55
CA ILE A 16 -0.85 -2.61 0.18
C ILE A 16 -0.22 -1.80 1.30
N SER A 17 1.11 -1.77 1.37
CA SER A 17 1.79 -0.92 2.36
C SER A 17 1.65 0.57 2.04
N ILE A 18 1.81 1.42 3.06
CA ILE A 18 1.82 2.88 2.91
C ILE A 18 2.87 3.33 1.89
N GLU A 19 4.03 2.67 1.89
CA GLU A 19 5.12 2.99 0.99
C GLU A 19 4.79 2.63 -0.47
N GLU A 20 4.08 1.52 -0.70
CA GLU A 20 3.56 1.18 -2.03
C GLU A 20 2.53 2.22 -2.50
N GLU A 21 1.60 2.60 -1.63
CA GLU A 21 0.57 3.60 -1.92
C GLU A 21 1.20 4.95 -2.31
N ARG A 22 2.13 5.45 -1.50
CA ARG A 22 2.86 6.70 -1.79
C ARG A 22 3.62 6.63 -3.11
N LEU A 23 4.25 5.49 -3.39
CA LEU A 23 5.00 5.30 -4.63
C LEU A 23 4.07 5.35 -5.85
N ARG A 24 2.92 4.68 -5.77
CA ARG A 24 1.88 4.70 -6.82
C ARG A 24 1.30 6.09 -7.04
N TRP A 25 0.98 6.82 -5.96
CA TRP A 25 0.51 8.20 -6.07
C TRP A 25 1.55 9.10 -6.73
N LYS A 26 2.81 9.00 -6.32
CA LYS A 26 3.88 9.82 -6.91
C LYS A 26 4.09 9.52 -8.40
N TYR A 27 3.91 8.28 -8.84
CA TYR A 27 3.87 7.93 -10.27
C TYR A 27 2.63 8.49 -10.98
N ALA A 28 1.44 8.33 -10.39
CA ALA A 28 0.18 8.78 -10.98
C ALA A 28 0.10 10.31 -11.15
N TYR A 29 0.68 11.08 -10.22
CA TYR A 29 0.77 12.53 -10.32
C TYR A 29 1.89 13.03 -11.26
N GLY A 30 2.58 12.13 -11.97
CA GLY A 30 3.66 12.49 -12.89
C GLY A 30 4.96 12.91 -12.19
N GLY A 31 5.09 12.67 -10.88
CA GLY A 31 6.28 13.00 -10.09
C GLY A 31 7.45 12.04 -10.26
N MET A 32 7.31 11.00 -11.12
CA MET A 32 8.40 10.12 -11.54
C MET A 32 8.05 9.37 -12.84
N THR A 33 9.09 8.90 -13.53
CA THR A 33 8.96 7.98 -14.68
C THR A 33 8.71 6.54 -14.24
N PHE A 34 8.24 5.70 -15.17
CA PHE A 34 8.04 4.27 -14.92
C PHE A 34 9.33 3.55 -14.50
N ALA A 35 10.47 3.87 -15.11
CA ALA A 35 11.76 3.28 -14.75
C ALA A 35 12.18 3.63 -13.30
N GLN A 36 11.90 4.86 -12.86
CA GLN A 36 12.13 5.28 -11.48
C GLN A 36 11.17 4.59 -10.51
N PHE A 37 9.90 4.45 -10.89
CA PHE A 37 8.91 3.69 -10.14
C PHE A 37 9.36 2.25 -9.92
N GLU A 38 9.74 1.54 -10.98
CA GLU A 38 10.13 0.13 -10.91
C GLU A 38 11.38 -0.06 -10.04
N LYS A 39 12.40 0.79 -10.23
CA LYS A 39 13.63 0.75 -9.42
C LYS A 39 13.32 0.95 -7.94
N ARG A 40 12.47 1.93 -7.62
CA ARG A 40 12.11 2.23 -6.22
C ARG A 40 11.22 1.15 -5.63
N TYR A 41 10.30 0.58 -6.40
CA TYR A 41 9.46 -0.54 -5.99
C TYR A 41 10.32 -1.75 -5.61
N LYS A 42 11.25 -2.17 -6.49
CA LYS A 42 12.19 -3.29 -6.21
C LYS A 42 13.04 -3.06 -4.96
N GLN A 43 13.49 -1.83 -4.72
CA GLN A 43 14.19 -1.48 -3.47
C GLN A 43 13.29 -1.67 -2.25
N LEU A 44 12.07 -1.14 -2.28
CA LEU A 44 11.14 -1.26 -1.15
C LEU A 44 10.72 -2.72 -0.89
N VAL A 45 10.64 -3.54 -1.94
CA VAL A 45 10.43 -5.01 -1.82
C VAL A 45 11.61 -5.65 -1.09
N LYS A 46 12.85 -5.38 -1.53
CA LYS A 46 14.07 -5.89 -0.88
C LYS A 46 14.21 -5.44 0.58
N GLU A 47 13.78 -4.22 0.89
CA GLU A 47 13.74 -3.69 2.26
C GLU A 47 12.58 -4.27 3.11
N GLY A 48 11.68 -5.07 2.52
CA GLY A 48 10.51 -5.63 3.19
C GLY A 48 9.45 -4.58 3.55
N LYS A 49 9.48 -3.42 2.90
CA LYS A 49 8.54 -2.29 3.09
C LYS A 49 7.29 -2.41 2.23
N ILE A 50 7.31 -3.26 1.20
CA ILE A 50 6.12 -3.61 0.43
C ILE A 50 5.46 -4.83 1.06
N THR A 51 4.21 -4.67 1.47
CA THR A 51 3.38 -5.75 2.01
C THR A 51 2.09 -5.85 1.22
N ARG A 52 1.63 -7.07 0.94
CA ARG A 52 0.29 -7.34 0.40
C ARG A 52 -0.52 -8.14 1.40
N SER A 53 -1.69 -7.61 1.77
CA SER A 53 -2.57 -8.24 2.76
C SER A 53 -1.83 -8.65 4.05
N GLY A 54 -0.93 -7.78 4.53
CA GLY A 54 -0.13 -8.01 5.73
C GLY A 54 1.08 -8.96 5.57
N ARG A 55 1.28 -9.56 4.40
CA ARG A 55 2.46 -10.39 4.11
C ARG A 55 3.50 -9.58 3.34
N LYS A 56 4.78 -9.67 3.74
CA LYS A 56 5.87 -9.13 2.92
C LYS A 56 5.86 -9.84 1.57
N ILE A 57 5.97 -9.07 0.49
CA ILE A 57 6.24 -9.64 -0.81
C ILE A 57 7.75 -9.84 -0.87
N ASP A 58 8.19 -11.08 -1.07
CA ASP A 58 9.58 -11.35 -1.43
C ASP A 58 9.68 -11.25 -2.96
N GLY A 59 10.74 -10.61 -3.46
CA GLY A 59 10.93 -10.30 -4.88
C GLY A 59 12.25 -10.81 -5.40
#